data_AF-A0A4Q5RAC5-F1
#
_entry.id   AF-A0A4Q5RAC5-F1
#
_cell.length_a   1.000
_cell.length_b   1.000
_cell.length_c   1.000
_cell.angle_alpha   90.00
_cell.angle_beta   90.00
_cell.angle_gamma   90.00
#
_symmetry.space_group_name_H-M   'P 1'
#
loop_
_entity.id
_entity.type
_entity.pdbx_description
1 polymer ?
#
loop_
_entity_poly.entity_id
_entity_poly.type
_entity_poly.pdbx_seq_one_letter_code
_entity_poly.pdbx_strand_id
1 'polypeptide(L)'
;MDTRKIIHLDMDAFYASVEQRDDPALRGRPVAVGGARDRGVVAAASYEARQFGVRSAMPSSTARRRCPELVFVKPRFEVYRAVSAQVRAIMADYTPLIEPLSLDEAYLDVTAQLPPHATATQWAREMRARIKAETGLTASAGISYNKFLAKLASDYRKPDGQFVIRPHEGAAFVEKLAVGQFHGIGPATAARLNALGIF
;
A
#
# COMPACT_ATOMS: atom_id res chain seq x y z
N MET A 1 -16.79 24.93 6.28
CA MET A 1 -16.78 23.45 6.18
C MET A 1 -15.73 22.93 7.11
N ASP A 2 -16.04 21.89 7.89
CA ASP A 2 -15.04 21.27 8.77
C ASP A 2 -13.98 20.54 7.92
N THR A 3 -12.74 20.52 8.39
CA THR A 3 -11.64 19.89 7.64
C THR A 3 -11.78 18.37 7.72
N ARG A 4 -11.90 17.70 6.56
CA ARG A 4 -11.99 16.24 6.51
C ARG A 4 -10.74 15.57 7.07
N LYS A 5 -10.91 14.34 7.55
CA LYS A 5 -9.85 13.48 8.07
C LYS A 5 -9.92 12.15 7.33
N ILE A 6 -9.05 11.99 6.35
CA ILE A 6 -8.98 10.83 5.45
C ILE A 6 -7.78 9.99 5.83
N ILE A 7 -8.01 8.69 5.99
CA ILE A 7 -6.97 7.67 6.16
C ILE A 7 -6.92 6.84 4.88
N HIS A 8 -5.75 6.68 4.27
CA HIS A 8 -5.49 5.63 3.30
C HIS A 8 -4.71 4.53 4.00
N LEU A 9 -5.24 3.32 4.01
CA LEU A 9 -4.58 2.15 4.59
C LEU A 9 -4.22 1.18 3.47
N ASP A 10 -3.00 0.63 3.52
CA ASP A 10 -2.40 -0.19 2.47
C ASP A 10 -1.56 -1.31 3.10
N MET A 11 -1.89 -2.57 2.80
CA MET A 11 -1.17 -3.74 3.34
C MET A 11 0.23 -3.87 2.74
N ASP A 12 1.23 -4.09 3.60
CA ASP A 12 2.62 -4.12 3.15
C ASP A 12 2.93 -5.40 2.36
N ALA A 13 3.39 -5.26 1.11
CA ALA A 13 3.77 -6.37 0.22
C ALA A 13 2.74 -7.53 0.21
N PHE A 14 1.45 -7.18 0.22
CA PHE A 14 0.33 -8.02 0.67
C PHE A 14 0.43 -9.50 0.31
N TYR A 15 0.39 -9.86 -0.98
CA TYR A 15 0.39 -11.28 -1.35
C TYR A 15 1.66 -12.01 -0.91
N ALA A 16 2.84 -11.38 -1.03
CA ALA A 16 4.09 -12.01 -0.61
C ALA A 16 4.14 -12.20 0.91
N SER A 17 3.64 -11.22 1.67
CA SER A 17 3.56 -11.31 3.13
C SER A 17 2.55 -12.37 3.60
N VAL A 18 1.44 -12.58 2.87
CA VAL A 18 0.53 -13.71 3.13
C VAL A 18 1.24 -15.05 2.91
N GLU A 19 2.00 -15.19 1.82
CA GLU A 19 2.76 -16.43 1.57
C GLU A 19 3.84 -16.67 2.65
N GLN A 20 4.60 -15.64 3.04
CA GLN A 20 5.62 -15.76 4.10
C GLN A 20 5.02 -16.01 5.49
N ARG A 21 3.81 -15.51 5.76
CA ARG A 21 3.10 -15.82 7.01
C ARG A 21 2.74 -17.30 7.07
N ASP A 22 2.12 -17.80 6.00
CA ASP A 22 1.55 -19.15 5.94
C ASP A 22 2.60 -20.25 5.74
N ASP A 23 3.73 -19.94 5.09
CA ASP A 23 4.86 -20.84 4.90
C ASP A 23 6.13 -20.27 5.56
N PRO A 24 6.52 -20.79 6.75
CA PRO A 24 7.73 -20.36 7.44
C PRO A 24 9.02 -20.49 6.63
N ALA A 25 9.09 -21.40 5.65
CA ALA A 25 10.29 -21.59 4.81
C ALA A 25 10.53 -20.43 3.83
N LEU A 26 9.54 -19.56 3.64
CA LEU A 26 9.61 -18.37 2.79
C LEU A 26 10.05 -17.10 3.54
N ARG A 27 10.04 -17.11 4.88
CA ARG A 27 10.37 -15.94 5.70
C ARG A 27 11.84 -15.55 5.51
N GLY A 28 12.12 -14.26 5.34
CA GLY A 28 13.47 -13.75 5.10
C GLY A 28 14.04 -14.07 3.72
N ARG A 29 13.26 -14.71 2.83
CA ARG A 29 13.69 -15.03 1.47
C ARG A 29 13.09 -14.04 0.46
N PRO A 30 13.78 -13.76 -0.65
CA PRO A 30 13.20 -13.01 -1.76
C PRO A 30 12.09 -13.85 -2.41
N VAL A 31 10.86 -13.45 -2.17
CA VAL A 31 9.64 -14.05 -2.71
C VAL A 31 8.98 -13.13 -3.72
N ALA A 32 8.54 -13.69 -4.85
CA ALA A 32 7.62 -13.09 -5.81
C ALA A 32 6.39 -13.98 -5.99
N VAL A 33 5.20 -13.39 -5.81
CA VAL A 33 3.95 -14.04 -6.17
C VAL A 33 3.67 -13.73 -7.64
N GLY A 34 3.42 -14.75 -8.47
CA GLY A 34 3.13 -14.55 -9.88
C GLY A 34 3.37 -15.77 -10.75
N GLY A 35 3.27 -15.58 -12.07
CA GLY A 35 3.57 -16.65 -13.03
C GLY A 35 5.08 -16.86 -13.16
N ALA A 36 5.58 -18.04 -12.82
CA ALA A 36 7.02 -18.34 -12.91
C ALA A 36 7.54 -18.58 -14.34
N ARG A 37 6.64 -18.71 -15.33
CA ARG A 37 6.97 -18.99 -16.75
C ARG A 37 7.59 -17.77 -17.44
N ASP A 38 8.22 -17.96 -18.59
CA ASP A 38 8.92 -16.89 -19.32
C ASP A 38 8.03 -15.70 -19.72
N ARG A 39 6.73 -15.96 -19.95
CA ARG A 39 5.70 -14.94 -20.20
C ARG A 39 4.93 -14.49 -18.95
N GLY A 40 5.39 -14.89 -17.78
CA GLY A 40 4.79 -14.52 -16.50
C GLY A 40 5.16 -13.11 -16.07
N VAL A 41 4.41 -12.60 -15.09
CA VAL A 41 4.60 -11.29 -14.47
C VAL A 41 4.56 -11.45 -12.96
N VAL A 42 5.34 -10.63 -12.25
CA VAL A 42 5.30 -10.50 -10.79
C VAL A 42 4.04 -9.73 -10.39
N ALA A 43 3.15 -10.39 -9.65
CA ALA A 43 1.97 -9.75 -9.06
C ALA A 43 2.33 -8.97 -7.79
N ALA A 44 3.13 -9.57 -6.92
CA ALA A 44 3.68 -8.92 -5.73
C ALA A 44 5.10 -9.42 -5.45
N ALA A 45 5.91 -8.55 -4.84
CA ALA A 45 7.26 -8.88 -4.40
C ALA A 45 7.42 -8.51 -2.92
N SER A 46 8.00 -9.45 -2.16
CA SER A 46 8.47 -9.27 -0.78
C SER A 46 9.50 -8.13 -0.67
N TYR A 47 9.73 -7.62 0.54
CA TYR A 47 10.73 -6.57 0.75
C TYR A 47 12.15 -7.07 0.45
N GLU A 48 12.44 -8.32 0.76
CA GLU A 48 13.69 -9.00 0.44
C GLU A 48 13.92 -9.01 -1.08
N ALA A 49 12.90 -9.33 -1.89
CA ALA A 49 13.01 -9.27 -3.34
C ALA A 49 13.13 -7.83 -3.87
N ARG A 50 12.48 -6.85 -3.22
CA ARG A 50 12.54 -5.43 -3.61
C ARG A 50 13.95 -4.84 -3.46
N GLN A 51 14.79 -5.37 -2.57
CA GLN A 51 16.19 -4.95 -2.44
C GLN A 51 16.99 -5.20 -3.73
N PHE A 52 16.64 -6.23 -4.49
CA PHE A 52 17.20 -6.54 -5.82
C PHE A 52 16.50 -5.77 -6.95
N GLY A 53 15.62 -4.83 -6.59
CA GLY A 53 14.84 -4.06 -7.55
C GLY A 53 13.72 -4.86 -8.22
N VAL A 54 13.32 -6.03 -7.69
CA VAL A 54 12.13 -6.75 -8.15
C VAL A 54 10.88 -5.99 -7.72
N ARG A 55 9.93 -5.76 -8.63
CA ARG A 55 8.72 -4.98 -8.38
C ARG A 55 7.51 -5.63 -9.04
N SER A 56 6.31 -5.30 -8.58
CA SER A 56 5.07 -5.67 -9.25
C SER A 56 5.05 -5.18 -10.71
N ALA A 57 4.30 -5.88 -11.56
CA ALA A 57 4.23 -5.68 -13.01
C ALA A 57 5.56 -5.93 -13.77
N MET A 58 6.63 -6.37 -13.10
CA MET A 58 7.87 -6.77 -13.75
C MET A 58 7.72 -8.13 -14.45
N PRO A 59 8.25 -8.31 -15.69
CA PRO A 59 8.31 -9.62 -16.33
C PRO A 59 9.12 -10.61 -15.49
N SER A 60 8.63 -11.84 -15.32
CA SER A 60 9.25 -12.84 -14.43
C SER A 60 10.68 -13.19 -14.85
N SER A 61 10.98 -13.21 -16.15
CA SER A 61 12.34 -13.41 -16.66
C SER A 61 13.30 -12.29 -16.22
N THR A 62 12.82 -11.04 -16.18
CA THR A 62 13.59 -9.89 -15.68
C THR A 62 13.79 -9.97 -14.17
N ALA A 63 12.75 -10.36 -13.44
CA ALA A 63 12.84 -10.53 -11.99
C ALA A 63 13.87 -11.61 -11.60
N ARG A 64 13.90 -12.76 -12.29
CA ARG A 64 14.93 -13.81 -12.09
C ARG A 64 16.34 -13.34 -12.42
N ARG A 65 16.50 -12.55 -13.48
CA ARG A 65 17.82 -11.97 -13.81
C ARG A 65 18.32 -11.00 -12.73
N ARG A 66 17.41 -10.26 -12.09
CA ARG A 66 17.74 -9.33 -10.99
C ARG A 66 18.05 -10.05 -9.67
N CYS A 67 17.36 -11.16 -9.40
CA CYS A 67 17.52 -11.96 -8.19
C CYS A 67 17.49 -13.45 -8.59
N PRO A 68 18.67 -14.07 -8.82
CA PRO A 68 18.77 -15.48 -9.21
C PRO A 68 18.16 -16.44 -8.17
N GLU A 69 18.20 -16.09 -6.89
CA GLU A 69 17.62 -16.82 -5.77
C GLU A 69 16.11 -16.57 -5.53
N LEU A 70 15.46 -15.78 -6.40
CA LEU A 70 14.05 -15.40 -6.27
C LEU A 70 13.12 -16.61 -6.29
N VAL A 71 12.35 -16.77 -5.22
CA VAL A 71 11.34 -17.82 -5.10
C VAL A 71 10.03 -17.34 -5.70
N PHE A 72 9.55 -18.03 -6.74
CA PHE A 72 8.21 -17.79 -7.28
C PHE A 72 7.17 -18.65 -6.58
N VAL A 73 6.10 -18.00 -6.12
CA VAL A 73 4.94 -18.66 -5.53
C VAL A 73 3.71 -18.44 -6.41
N LYS A 74 2.92 -19.50 -6.62
CA LYS A 74 1.67 -19.41 -7.37
C LYS A 74 0.63 -18.65 -6.52
N PRO A 75 -0.09 -17.67 -7.09
CA PRO A 75 -1.05 -16.89 -6.33
C PRO A 75 -2.21 -17.74 -5.78
N ARG A 76 -2.58 -17.51 -4.52
CA ARG A 76 -3.72 -18.10 -3.80
C ARG A 76 -4.83 -17.06 -3.57
N PHE A 77 -5.47 -16.60 -4.65
CA PHE A 77 -6.43 -15.48 -4.60
C PHE A 77 -7.59 -15.64 -3.61
N GLU A 78 -8.09 -16.86 -3.40
CA GLU A 78 -9.13 -17.11 -2.40
C GLU A 78 -8.65 -16.76 -0.98
N VAL A 79 -7.39 -17.09 -0.65
CA VAL A 79 -6.78 -16.73 0.65
C VAL A 79 -6.60 -15.22 0.74
N TYR A 80 -6.15 -14.57 -0.33
CA TYR A 80 -5.96 -13.11 -0.34
C TYR A 80 -7.29 -12.36 -0.16
N ARG A 81 -8.37 -12.84 -0.78
CA ARG A 81 -9.73 -12.29 -0.59
C ARG A 81 -10.23 -12.49 0.83
N ALA A 82 -10.00 -13.66 1.44
CA ALA A 82 -10.39 -13.93 2.82
C ALA A 82 -9.67 -13.00 3.81
N VAL A 83 -8.35 -12.82 3.65
CA VAL A 83 -7.57 -11.88 4.47
C VAL A 83 -8.01 -10.43 4.23
N SER A 84 -8.26 -10.04 2.98
CA SER A 84 -8.79 -8.71 2.64
C SER A 84 -10.13 -8.44 3.34
N ALA A 85 -11.03 -9.42 3.36
CA ALA A 85 -12.31 -9.31 4.05
C ALA A 85 -12.14 -9.12 5.56
N GLN A 86 -11.22 -9.84 6.19
CA GLN A 86 -10.89 -9.66 7.62
C GLN A 86 -10.37 -8.24 7.90
N VAL A 87 -9.45 -7.73 7.07
CA VAL A 87 -8.92 -6.37 7.20
C VAL A 87 -10.02 -5.31 7.02
N ARG A 88 -10.93 -5.51 6.05
CA ARG A 88 -12.08 -4.62 5.84
C ARG A 88 -13.07 -4.63 7.01
N ALA A 89 -13.25 -5.78 7.67
CA ALA A 89 -14.06 -5.85 8.88
C ALA A 89 -13.45 -5.00 10.01
N ILE A 90 -12.13 -5.05 10.20
CA ILE A 90 -11.42 -4.18 11.16
C ILE A 90 -11.65 -2.69 10.81
N MET A 91 -11.56 -2.32 9.53
CA MET A 91 -11.81 -0.93 9.10
C MET A 91 -13.24 -0.47 9.40
N ALA A 92 -14.23 -1.36 9.23
CA ALA A 92 -15.65 -1.07 9.42
C ALA A 92 -16.01 -0.70 10.86
N ASP A 93 -15.20 -1.11 11.84
CA ASP A 93 -15.37 -0.72 13.24
C ASP A 93 -15.10 0.79 13.47
N TYR A 94 -14.36 1.46 12.57
CA TYR A 94 -13.98 2.87 12.72
C TYR A 94 -14.87 3.82 11.93
N THR A 95 -15.32 3.40 10.75
CA THR A 95 -16.23 4.21 9.92
C THR A 95 -16.98 3.35 8.91
N PRO A 96 -18.25 3.67 8.61
CA PRO A 96 -18.96 3.08 7.48
C PRO A 96 -18.49 3.65 6.13
N LEU A 97 -17.76 4.78 6.12
CA LEU A 97 -17.32 5.46 4.90
C LEU A 97 -15.99 4.89 4.42
N ILE A 98 -16.06 3.71 3.82
CA ILE A 98 -14.90 2.98 3.28
C ILE A 98 -15.00 2.90 1.77
N GLU A 99 -13.94 3.31 1.08
CA GLU A 99 -13.80 3.19 -0.37
C GLU A 99 -12.59 2.31 -0.70
N PRO A 100 -12.82 1.02 -1.01
CA PRO A 100 -11.75 0.10 -1.37
C PRO A 100 -11.23 0.35 -2.79
N LEU A 101 -9.90 0.31 -2.95
CA LEU A 101 -9.23 0.48 -4.25
C LEU A 101 -8.80 -0.86 -4.85
N SER A 102 -8.41 -1.79 -3.99
CA SER A 102 -7.96 -3.14 -4.35
C SER A 102 -8.26 -4.13 -3.20
N LEU A 103 -7.60 -5.29 -3.21
CA LEU A 103 -7.67 -6.22 -2.07
C LEU A 103 -6.89 -5.72 -0.86
N ASP A 104 -5.84 -4.93 -1.03
CA ASP A 104 -4.92 -4.49 0.02
C ASP A 104 -5.06 -3.03 0.45
N GLU A 105 -5.82 -2.21 -0.27
CA GLU A 105 -5.95 -0.79 0.08
C GLU A 105 -7.39 -0.24 0.04
N ALA A 106 -7.63 0.73 0.92
CA ALA A 106 -8.88 1.48 1.01
C ALA A 106 -8.67 2.89 1.57
N TYR A 107 -9.53 3.81 1.16
CA TYR A 107 -9.74 5.09 1.87
C TYR A 107 -10.81 4.93 2.94
N LEU A 108 -10.61 5.61 4.06
CA LEU A 108 -11.55 5.74 5.15
C LEU A 108 -11.76 7.22 5.43
N ASP A 109 -13.01 7.69 5.38
CA ASP A 109 -13.37 9.01 5.90
C ASP A 109 -13.83 8.86 7.35
N VAL A 110 -13.01 9.33 8.28
CA VAL A 110 -13.28 9.24 9.73
C VAL A 110 -13.77 10.57 10.31
N THR A 111 -14.08 11.55 9.46
CA THR A 111 -14.36 12.93 9.89
C THR A 111 -15.50 12.99 10.92
N ALA A 112 -16.58 12.27 10.67
CA ALA A 112 -17.79 12.31 11.51
C ALA A 112 -17.77 11.31 12.67
N GLN A 113 -17.04 10.20 12.54
CA GLN A 113 -16.99 9.12 13.52
C GLN A 113 -15.94 9.35 14.61
N LEU A 114 -14.94 10.19 14.34
CA LEU A 114 -13.82 10.40 15.25
C LEU A 114 -14.28 11.08 16.57
N PRO A 115 -14.07 10.44 17.74
CA PRO A 115 -14.39 11.03 19.03
C PRO A 115 -13.61 12.33 19.29
N PRO A 116 -14.12 13.26 20.10
CA PRO A 116 -13.46 14.54 20.38
C PRO A 116 -12.04 14.42 20.96
N HIS A 117 -11.74 13.32 21.66
CA HIS A 117 -10.44 13.07 22.31
C HIS A 117 -9.49 12.20 21.46
N ALA A 118 -9.91 11.79 20.26
CA ALA A 118 -9.14 10.95 19.37
C ALA A 118 -8.65 11.72 18.13
N THR A 119 -7.57 11.22 17.54
CA THR A 119 -7.01 11.73 16.29
C THR A 119 -7.05 10.63 15.23
N ALA A 120 -7.17 11.01 13.95
CA ALA A 120 -7.06 10.05 12.84
C ALA A 120 -5.71 9.32 12.84
N THR A 121 -4.65 9.96 13.35
CA THR A 121 -3.34 9.35 13.55
C THR A 121 -3.37 8.22 14.60
N GLN A 122 -4.09 8.40 15.72
CA GLN A 122 -4.28 7.34 16.72
C GLN A 122 -5.08 6.17 16.15
N TRP A 123 -6.22 6.44 15.49
CA TRP A 123 -7.01 5.39 14.84
C TRP A 123 -6.25 4.64 13.75
N ALA A 124 -5.44 5.33 12.94
CA ALA A 124 -4.55 4.67 11.98
C ALA A 124 -3.54 3.73 12.65
N ARG A 125 -2.97 4.14 13.80
CA ARG A 125 -2.04 3.31 14.57
C ARG A 125 -2.75 2.09 15.17
N GLU A 126 -3.94 2.30 15.71
CA GLU A 126 -4.77 1.27 16.31
C GLU A 126 -5.22 0.24 15.27
N MET A 127 -5.74 0.68 14.12
CA MET A 127 -6.10 -0.20 13.00
C MET A 127 -4.90 -1.05 12.56
N ARG A 128 -3.72 -0.45 12.38
CA ARG A 128 -2.50 -1.18 12.02
C ARG A 128 -2.10 -2.21 13.07
N ALA A 129 -2.17 -1.85 14.35
CA ALA A 129 -1.88 -2.76 15.46
C ALA A 129 -2.87 -3.93 15.50
N ARG A 130 -4.17 -3.67 15.31
CA ARG A 130 -5.22 -4.69 15.22
C ARG A 130 -5.01 -5.62 14.04
N ILE A 131 -4.76 -5.07 12.85
CA ILE A 131 -4.42 -5.86 11.65
C ILE A 131 -3.24 -6.78 11.95
N LYS A 132 -2.19 -6.28 12.60
CA LYS A 132 -1.04 -7.10 12.98
C LYS A 132 -1.38 -8.20 13.97
N ALA A 133 -2.15 -7.89 15.01
CA ALA A 133 -2.55 -8.85 16.03
C ALA A 133 -3.49 -9.93 15.48
N GLU A 134 -4.46 -9.56 14.65
CA GLU A 134 -5.53 -10.44 14.17
C GLU A 134 -5.13 -11.24 12.92
N THR A 135 -4.20 -10.73 12.11
CA THR A 135 -3.82 -11.36 10.83
C THR A 135 -2.37 -11.82 10.76
N GLY A 136 -1.50 -11.33 11.66
CA GLY A 136 -0.05 -11.51 11.59
C GLY A 136 0.65 -10.65 10.53
N LEU A 137 -0.08 -9.87 9.73
CA LEU A 137 0.43 -9.06 8.62
C LEU A 137 0.56 -7.58 9.03
N THR A 138 1.44 -6.83 8.38
CA THR A 138 1.59 -5.39 8.63
C THR A 138 0.85 -4.59 7.56
N ALA A 139 0.48 -3.37 7.93
CA ALA A 139 -0.07 -2.39 7.03
C ALA A 139 0.59 -1.04 7.29
N SER A 140 0.59 -0.19 6.28
CA SER A 140 1.00 1.20 6.38
C SER A 140 -0.18 2.13 6.16
N ALA A 141 -0.11 3.33 6.74
CA ALA A 141 -1.22 4.29 6.69
C ALA A 141 -0.77 5.71 6.39
N GLY A 142 -1.54 6.40 5.56
CA GLY A 142 -1.36 7.81 5.25
C GLY A 142 -2.59 8.59 5.69
N ILE A 143 -2.36 9.73 6.35
CA ILE A 143 -3.44 10.54 6.92
C ILE A 143 -3.35 11.94 6.35
N SER A 144 -4.45 12.45 5.79
CA SER A 144 -4.53 13.84 5.35
C SER A 144 -5.99 14.33 5.27
N TYR A 145 -6.19 15.52 4.70
CA TYR A 145 -7.52 16.15 4.55
C TYR A 145 -8.19 15.84 3.22
N ASN A 146 -7.51 15.10 2.34
CA ASN A 146 -8.06 14.57 1.09
C ASN A 146 -7.41 13.23 0.73
N LYS A 147 -8.05 12.48 -0.18
CA LYS A 147 -7.62 11.15 -0.64
C LYS A 147 -6.23 11.15 -1.29
N PHE A 148 -5.97 12.13 -2.16
CA PHE A 148 -4.71 12.23 -2.89
C PHE A 148 -3.49 12.30 -1.95
N LEU A 149 -3.52 13.22 -0.99
CA LEU A 149 -2.45 13.38 -0.01
C LEU A 149 -2.40 12.20 0.97
N ALA A 150 -3.55 11.63 1.35
CA ALA A 150 -3.57 10.44 2.21
C ALA A 150 -2.89 9.25 1.52
N LYS A 151 -3.14 9.01 0.23
CA LYS A 151 -2.47 7.94 -0.52
C LYS A 151 -0.98 8.17 -0.67
N LEU A 152 -0.56 9.40 -1.00
CA LEU A 152 0.86 9.74 -1.06
C LEU A 152 1.56 9.54 0.29
N ALA A 153 0.90 9.93 1.38
CA ALA A 153 1.44 9.76 2.72
C ALA A 153 1.65 8.29 3.10
N SER A 154 0.77 7.37 2.68
CA SER A 154 0.89 5.95 3.08
C SER A 154 2.12 5.26 2.51
N ASP A 155 2.65 5.73 1.37
CA ASP A 155 3.85 5.17 0.76
C ASP A 155 5.15 5.66 1.42
N TYR A 156 5.11 6.80 2.13
CA TYR A 156 6.30 7.54 2.55
C TYR A 156 7.13 6.84 3.65
N ARG A 157 6.48 6.01 4.49
CA ARG A 157 7.10 5.31 5.62
C ARG A 157 6.84 3.80 5.61
N LYS A 158 6.62 3.21 4.44
CA LYS A 158 6.52 1.75 4.31
C LYS A 158 7.86 1.06 4.60
N PRO A 159 7.87 -0.17 5.15
CA PRO A 159 6.73 -0.93 5.70
C PRO A 159 6.35 -0.52 7.13
N ASP A 160 5.18 -1.00 7.57
CA ASP A 160 4.71 -0.94 8.95
C ASP A 160 4.85 0.46 9.57
N GLY A 161 4.50 1.47 8.78
CA GLY A 161 4.64 2.86 9.17
C GLY A 161 3.40 3.67 8.87
N GLN A 162 3.40 4.90 9.37
CA GLN A 162 2.37 5.86 9.02
C GLN A 162 2.93 7.28 8.90
N PHE A 163 2.31 8.07 8.04
CA PHE A 163 2.69 9.47 7.83
C PHE A 163 1.45 10.37 7.76
N VAL A 164 1.59 11.60 8.24
CA VAL A 164 0.51 12.59 8.29
C VAL A 164 0.93 13.79 7.47
N ILE A 165 0.07 14.24 6.57
CA ILE A 165 0.21 15.52 5.87
C ILE A 165 -0.91 16.43 6.34
N ARG A 166 -0.59 17.44 7.17
CA ARG A 166 -1.57 18.36 7.75
C ARG A 166 -2.04 19.39 6.72
N PRO A 167 -3.20 20.04 6.91
CA PRO A 167 -3.73 21.03 5.96
C PRO A 167 -2.72 22.13 5.59
N HIS A 168 -2.00 22.68 6.57
CA HIS A 168 -1.01 23.74 6.35
C HIS A 168 0.28 23.25 5.66
N GLU A 169 0.52 21.93 5.61
CA GLU A 169 1.69 21.34 4.95
C GLU A 169 1.39 20.96 3.49
N GLY A 170 0.11 20.85 3.12
CA GLY A 170 -0.32 20.25 1.86
C GLY A 170 0.27 20.92 0.62
N ALA A 171 0.15 22.25 0.50
CA ALA A 171 0.65 22.98 -0.68
C ALA A 171 2.17 22.81 -0.86
N ALA A 172 2.94 23.09 0.20
CA ALA A 172 4.40 22.96 0.19
C ALA A 172 4.88 21.50 0.00
N PHE A 173 4.05 20.51 0.36
CA PHE A 173 4.33 19.11 0.07
C PHE A 173 4.18 18.82 -1.43
N VAL A 174 3.07 19.28 -2.05
CA VAL A 174 2.79 19.04 -3.47
C VAL A 174 3.79 19.74 -4.38
N GLU A 175 4.23 20.95 -4.04
CA GLU A 175 5.23 21.71 -4.82
C GLU A 175 6.56 20.98 -5.00
N LYS A 176 6.88 20.01 -4.15
CA LYS A 176 8.14 19.24 -4.20
C LYS A 176 8.01 17.94 -4.98
N LEU A 177 6.80 17.56 -5.38
CA LEU A 177 6.55 16.30 -6.07
C LEU A 177 6.73 16.49 -7.57
N ALA A 178 7.46 15.58 -8.20
CA ALA A 178 7.41 15.43 -9.65
C ALA A 178 6.00 14.97 -10.06
N VAL A 179 5.53 15.41 -11.22
CA VAL A 179 4.22 15.10 -11.77
C VAL A 179 3.97 13.60 -11.90
N GLY A 180 5.03 12.82 -12.17
CA GLY A 180 4.96 11.35 -12.24
C GLY A 180 4.72 10.65 -10.89
N GLN A 181 4.84 11.38 -9.77
CA GLN A 181 4.51 10.86 -8.44
C GLN A 181 3.03 11.01 -8.12
N PHE A 182 2.26 11.75 -8.92
CA PHE A 182 0.84 11.96 -8.67
C PHE A 182 0.07 10.68 -8.98
N HIS A 183 -0.76 10.24 -8.03
CA HIS A 183 -1.65 9.12 -8.27
C HIS A 183 -2.54 9.36 -9.50
N GLY A 184 -2.52 8.42 -10.45
CA GLY A 184 -3.22 8.53 -11.73
C GLY A 184 -2.33 8.96 -12.90
N ILE A 185 -1.10 9.43 -12.65
CA ILE A 185 -0.15 9.81 -13.70
C ILE A 185 0.85 8.68 -13.94
N GLY A 186 0.58 7.87 -14.96
CA GLY A 186 1.50 6.81 -15.41
C GLY A 186 2.68 7.35 -16.24
N PRO A 187 3.68 6.49 -16.56
CA PRO A 187 4.90 6.91 -17.27
C PRO A 187 4.65 7.61 -18.60
N ALA A 188 3.64 7.16 -19.36
CA ALA A 188 3.29 7.77 -20.64
C ALA A 188 2.72 9.19 -20.47
N THR A 189 1.87 9.40 -19.47
CA THR A 189 1.30 10.72 -19.16
C THR A 189 2.35 11.66 -18.60
N ALA A 190 3.21 11.18 -17.69
CA ALA A 190 4.34 11.95 -17.17
C ALA A 190 5.27 12.42 -18.30
N ALA A 191 5.64 11.53 -19.23
CA ALA A 191 6.47 11.90 -20.37
C ALA A 191 5.84 13.00 -21.24
N ARG A 192 4.51 12.97 -21.44
CA ARG A 192 3.79 14.01 -22.18
C ARG A 192 3.79 15.35 -21.43
N LEU A 193 3.58 15.33 -20.11
CA LEU A 193 3.59 16.55 -19.30
C LEU A 193 5.00 17.17 -19.23
N ASN A 194 6.03 16.34 -19.09
CA ASN A 194 7.42 16.79 -19.11
C ASN A 194 7.79 17.45 -20.45
N ALA A 195 7.28 16.91 -21.58
CA ALA A 195 7.46 17.51 -22.89
C ALA A 195 6.79 18.90 -23.03
N LEU A 196 5.83 19.22 -22.16
CA LEU A 196 5.19 20.53 -22.05
C LEU A 196 5.81 21.43 -20.97
N GLY A 197 6.92 21.02 -20.34
CA GLY A 197 7.58 21.77 -19.27
C GLY A 197 6.90 21.65 -17.90
N ILE A 198 6.04 20.65 -17.71
CA ILE A 198 5.36 20.36 -16.44
C ILE A 198 6.02 19.12 -15.84
N PHE A 199 6.76 19.28 -14.74
CA PHE A 199 7.67 18.26 -14.19
C PHE A 199 7.17 17.59 -12.92
#